data_AF-A0A9K3JIC2-F1
#
_entry.id   AF-A0A9K3JIC2-F1
#
_cell.length_a   1.000
_cell.length_b   1.000
_cell.length_c   1.000
_cell.angle_alpha   90.00
_cell.angle_beta   90.00
_cell.angle_gamma   90.00
#
_symmetry.space_group_name_H-M   'P 1'
#
loop_
_entity.id
_entity.type
_entity.pdbx_description
1 polymer ?
#
loop_
_entity_poly.entity_id
_entity_poly.type
_entity_poly.pdbx_seq_one_letter_code
_entity_poly.pdbx_strand_id
1 'polypeptide(L)'
;MNSALRDDLFEDQYNMSLCESFFRGAGMLQRVDDLRKTNEGLKGELKASQSITAKLQCQVVEAERKLQEEKGAEAMLERRERAWEREMAVLVEEKEELAAELKHLKEVGSVSQEQLNIMYADYGITSDDNQRLAKEKHWLITEGFEAFLTSVSQSEEFKSGLEEVYRAYRDVGYQAGLKDGYIYSAQGLGRKETPLYNSKAKKRLSKLDEEFGGKTPVILKKILEHTMILIDELKALFSSAGPSSPKSLSGDSP
;
A
#
# COMPACT_ATOMS: atom_id res chain seq x y z
N MET A 1 69.94 98.77 60.86
CA MET A 1 69.24 99.12 59.60
C MET A 1 68.58 97.86 59.09
N ASN A 2 67.26 97.94 58.91
CA ASN A 2 66.32 96.83 58.85
C ASN A 2 66.50 95.96 57.60
N SER A 3 66.83 94.70 57.80
CA SER A 3 66.70 93.62 56.82
C SER A 3 65.25 93.12 56.82
N ALA A 4 64.31 93.95 56.35
CA ALA A 4 62.97 93.48 56.02
C ALA A 4 63.06 92.87 54.61
N LEU A 5 63.31 91.56 54.55
CA LEU A 5 62.99 90.76 53.36
C LEU A 5 61.49 90.96 53.10
N ARG A 6 61.13 91.36 51.88
CA ARG A 6 59.73 91.54 51.46
C ARG A 6 59.05 90.16 51.37
N ASP A 7 58.39 89.74 52.44
CA ASP A 7 57.57 88.51 52.48
C ASP A 7 56.48 88.51 51.40
N ASP A 8 55.94 89.69 51.05
CA ASP A 8 54.90 89.86 50.03
C ASP A 8 55.28 89.32 48.63
N LEU A 9 56.57 89.36 48.24
CA LEU A 9 57.00 88.93 46.90
C LEU A 9 57.11 87.39 46.80
N PHE A 10 57.41 86.72 47.92
CA PHE A 10 57.49 85.26 47.99
C PHE A 10 56.09 84.63 48.07
N GLU A 11 55.16 85.27 48.80
CA GLU A 11 53.76 84.81 48.86
C GLU A 11 53.07 84.90 47.50
N ASP A 12 53.24 86.00 46.75
CA ASP A 12 52.62 86.16 45.43
C ASP A 12 53.12 85.14 44.40
N GLN A 13 54.44 84.86 44.37
CA GLN A 13 55.01 83.91 43.43
C GLN A 13 54.65 82.45 43.78
N TYR A 14 54.58 82.13 45.08
CA TYR A 14 54.12 80.84 45.57
C TYR A 14 52.61 80.64 45.29
N ASN A 15 51.78 81.65 45.56
CA ASN A 15 50.35 81.60 45.30
C ASN A 15 50.02 81.50 43.80
N MET A 16 50.77 82.18 42.93
CA MET A 16 50.63 82.06 41.48
C MET A 16 51.02 80.65 40.99
N SER A 17 52.14 80.11 41.47
CA SER A 17 52.57 78.75 41.14
C SER A 17 51.59 77.69 41.65
N LEU A 18 51.02 77.90 42.84
CA LEU A 18 50.01 77.04 43.43
C LEU A 18 48.72 77.06 42.60
N CYS A 19 48.24 78.25 42.22
CA CYS A 19 47.08 78.42 41.35
C CYS A 19 47.28 77.76 39.98
N GLU A 20 48.43 77.97 39.32
CA GLU A 20 48.76 77.30 38.06
C GLU A 20 48.78 75.77 38.19
N SER A 21 49.31 75.27 39.32
CA SER A 21 49.32 73.84 39.63
C SER A 21 47.91 73.29 39.85
N PHE A 22 47.03 74.04 40.53
CA PHE A 22 45.61 73.71 40.69
C PHE A 22 44.86 73.69 39.36
N PHE A 23 45.03 74.70 38.50
CA PHE A 23 44.39 74.73 37.18
C PHE A 23 44.91 73.62 36.25
N ARG A 24 46.21 73.30 36.29
CA ARG A 24 46.75 72.11 35.60
C ARG A 24 46.14 70.82 36.14
N GLY A 25 46.05 70.68 37.47
CA GLY A 25 45.45 69.53 38.13
C GLY A 25 43.98 69.32 37.75
N ALA A 26 43.18 70.39 37.78
CA ALA A 26 41.79 70.37 37.36
C ALA A 26 41.64 70.01 35.87
N GLY A 27 42.49 70.56 34.99
CA GLY A 27 42.52 70.21 33.57
C GLY A 27 43.00 68.78 33.29
N MET A 28 43.82 68.19 34.17
CA MET A 28 44.16 66.76 34.11
C MET A 28 42.98 65.88 34.55
N LEU A 29 42.29 66.24 35.64
CA LEU A 29 41.11 65.51 36.12
C LEU A 29 39.98 65.50 35.08
N GLN A 30 39.70 66.65 34.45
CA GLN A 30 38.70 66.73 33.38
C GLN A 30 39.05 65.78 32.22
N ARG A 31 40.32 65.77 31.79
CA ARG A 31 40.78 64.85 30.73
C ARG A 31 40.66 63.38 31.14
N VAL A 32 40.94 63.05 32.40
CA VAL A 32 40.78 61.68 32.91
C VAL A 32 39.31 61.27 32.90
N ASP A 33 38.39 62.16 33.28
CA ASP A 33 36.95 61.87 33.23
C ASP A 33 36.42 61.76 31.80
N ASP A 34 36.89 62.60 30.87
CA ASP A 34 36.54 62.49 29.45
C ASP A 34 37.09 61.18 28.83
N LEU A 35 38.32 60.80 29.19
CA LEU A 35 38.90 59.50 28.81
C LEU A 35 38.11 58.32 29.40
N ARG A 36 37.62 58.42 30.65
CA ARG A 36 36.78 57.38 31.24
C ARG A 36 35.48 57.21 30.46
N LYS A 37 34.77 58.31 30.17
CA LYS A 37 33.52 58.30 29.41
C LYS A 37 33.69 57.72 28.01
N THR A 38 34.74 58.13 27.30
CA THR A 38 35.05 57.60 25.96
C THR A 38 35.40 56.11 26.01
N ASN A 39 36.16 55.65 27.01
CA ASN A 39 36.50 54.24 27.18
C ASN A 39 35.27 53.37 27.52
N GLU A 40 34.35 53.89 28.34
CA GLU A 40 33.06 53.24 28.60
C GLU A 40 32.21 53.14 27.33
N GLY A 41 32.17 54.20 26.51
CA GLY A 41 31.51 54.19 25.20
C GLY A 41 32.09 53.13 24.26
N LEU A 42 33.41 53.11 24.08
CA LEU A 42 34.11 52.12 23.25
C LEU A 42 33.90 50.69 23.74
N LYS A 43 33.85 50.47 25.05
CA LYS A 43 33.53 49.17 25.63
C LYS A 43 32.10 48.73 25.31
N GLY A 44 31.15 49.67 25.27
CA GLY A 44 29.78 49.43 24.83
C GLY A 44 29.71 49.03 23.35
N GLU A 45 30.39 49.79 22.49
CA GLU A 45 30.47 49.51 21.05
C GLU A 45 31.15 48.16 20.77
N LEU A 46 32.24 47.84 21.48
CA LEU A 46 32.91 46.55 21.37
C LEU A 46 31.98 45.39 21.72
N LYS A 47 31.21 45.51 22.81
CA LYS A 47 30.22 44.48 23.19
C LYS A 47 29.11 44.35 22.15
N ALA A 48 28.61 45.47 21.60
CA ALA A 48 27.60 45.45 20.55
C ALA A 48 28.14 44.79 19.27
N SER A 49 29.37 45.13 18.87
CA SER A 49 30.06 44.51 17.74
C SER A 49 30.24 43.01 17.94
N GLN A 50 30.72 42.57 19.11
CA GLN A 50 30.85 41.16 19.45
C GLN A 50 29.51 40.41 19.38
N SER A 51 28.42 41.01 19.85
CA SER A 51 27.08 40.42 19.76
C SER A 51 26.60 40.29 18.32
N ILE A 52 26.87 41.28 17.47
CA ILE A 52 26.53 41.23 16.04
C ILE A 52 27.34 40.14 15.34
N THR A 53 28.65 40.08 15.60
CA THR A 53 29.53 39.04 15.05
C THR A 53 29.05 37.64 15.44
N ALA A 54 28.72 37.40 16.71
CA ALA A 54 28.19 36.12 17.16
C ALA A 54 26.87 35.75 16.44
N LYS A 55 25.96 36.73 16.27
CA LYS A 55 24.70 36.51 15.55
C LYS A 55 24.93 36.16 14.07
N LEU A 56 25.86 36.86 13.41
CA LEU A 56 26.22 36.58 12.01
C LEU A 56 26.87 35.20 11.87
N GLN A 57 27.73 34.80 12.81
CA GLN A 57 28.33 33.46 12.82
C GLN A 57 27.26 32.37 12.91
N CYS A 58 26.27 32.52 13.80
CA CYS A 58 25.15 31.57 13.88
C CYS A 58 24.36 31.50 12.56
N GLN A 59 24.11 32.64 11.91
CA GLN A 59 23.38 32.69 10.63
C GLN A 59 24.16 32.02 9.49
N VAL A 60 25.48 32.20 9.43
CA VAL A 60 26.34 31.55 8.42
C VAL A 60 26.29 30.04 8.58
N VAL A 61 26.48 29.53 9.81
CA VAL A 61 26.42 28.08 10.07
C VAL A 61 25.04 27.50 9.72
N GLU A 62 23.97 28.23 10.01
CA GLU A 62 22.63 27.79 9.64
C GLU A 62 22.40 27.78 8.13
N ALA A 63 22.90 28.78 7.40
CA ALA A 63 22.83 28.82 5.94
C ALA A 63 23.67 27.71 5.29
N GLU A 64 24.86 27.44 5.80
CA GLU A 64 25.73 26.35 5.32
C GLU A 64 25.06 24.98 5.51
N ARG A 65 24.41 24.76 6.66
CA ARG A 65 23.63 23.55 6.91
C ARG A 65 22.48 23.40 5.91
N LYS A 66 21.69 24.45 5.68
CA LYS A 66 20.58 24.42 4.71
C LYS A 66 21.06 24.13 3.29
N LEU A 67 22.16 24.76 2.88
CA LEU A 67 22.77 24.50 1.57
C LEU A 67 23.20 23.03 1.41
N GLN A 68 23.73 22.43 2.48
CA GLN A 68 24.12 21.01 2.45
C GLN A 68 22.90 20.07 2.38
N GLU A 69 21.82 20.40 3.09
CA GLU A 69 20.55 19.68 3.01
C GLU A 69 19.95 19.76 1.59
N GLU A 70 19.95 20.95 0.96
CA GLU A 70 19.48 21.15 -0.42
C GLU A 70 20.31 20.37 -1.44
N LYS A 71 21.64 20.41 -1.34
CA LYS A 71 22.52 19.59 -2.20
C LYS A 71 22.26 18.10 -2.06
N GLY A 72 21.96 17.63 -0.85
CA GLY A 72 21.57 16.25 -0.60
C GLY A 72 20.23 15.89 -1.27
N ALA A 73 19.26 16.79 -1.22
CA ALA A 73 17.96 16.62 -1.87
C ALA A 73 18.08 16.62 -3.40
N GLU A 74 18.89 17.52 -3.97
CA GLU A 74 19.16 17.60 -5.41
C GLU A 74 19.79 16.30 -5.93
N ALA A 75 20.82 15.78 -5.26
CA ALA A 75 21.45 14.51 -5.63
C ALA A 75 20.48 13.31 -5.53
N MET A 76 19.52 13.35 -4.60
CA MET A 76 18.45 12.35 -4.51
C MET A 76 17.46 12.44 -5.68
N LEU A 77 17.07 13.66 -6.07
CA LEU A 77 16.20 13.88 -7.22
C LEU A 77 16.87 13.42 -8.52
N GLU A 78 18.13 13.78 -8.74
CA GLU A 78 18.89 13.37 -9.92
C GLU A 78 19.00 11.83 -10.03
N ARG A 79 19.19 11.13 -8.90
CA ARG A 79 19.16 9.65 -8.89
C ARG A 79 17.79 9.08 -9.24
N ARG A 80 16.71 9.71 -8.77
CA ARG A 80 15.33 9.29 -9.10
C ARG A 80 15.03 9.52 -10.57
N GLU A 81 15.43 10.65 -11.12
CA GLU A 81 15.26 10.95 -12.55
C GLU A 81 16.01 9.92 -13.41
N ARG A 82 17.27 9.63 -13.09
CA ARG A 82 18.04 8.57 -13.77
C ARG A 82 17.48 7.15 -13.59
N ALA A 83 16.76 6.88 -12.51
CA ALA A 83 16.03 5.62 -12.35
C ALA A 83 14.79 5.59 -13.23
N TRP A 84 14.02 6.67 -13.23
CA TRP A 84 12.83 6.83 -14.06
C TRP A 84 13.15 6.75 -15.56
N GLU A 85 14.23 7.38 -16.03
CA GLU A 85 14.66 7.28 -17.42
C GLU A 85 14.99 5.84 -17.84
N ARG A 86 15.60 5.05 -16.95
CA ARG A 86 15.90 3.64 -17.20
C ARG A 86 14.63 2.79 -17.23
N GLU A 87 13.71 3.01 -16.30
CA GLU A 87 12.41 2.32 -16.30
C GLU A 87 11.61 2.65 -17.56
N MET A 88 11.60 3.91 -17.98
CA MET A 88 10.94 4.32 -19.22
C MET A 88 11.58 3.70 -20.46
N ALA A 89 12.91 3.57 -20.51
CA ALA A 89 13.59 2.90 -21.62
C ALA A 89 13.20 1.42 -21.73
N VAL A 90 13.15 0.71 -20.59
CA VAL A 90 12.70 -0.69 -20.53
C VAL A 90 11.26 -0.83 -21.01
N LEU A 91 10.34 0.02 -20.53
CA LEU A 91 8.95 -0.03 -20.95
C LEU A 91 8.76 0.24 -22.44
N VAL A 92 9.59 1.09 -23.04
CA VAL A 92 9.57 1.33 -24.50
C VAL A 92 10.04 0.09 -25.26
N GLU A 93 11.10 -0.57 -24.80
CA GLU A 93 11.61 -1.81 -25.40
C GLU A 93 10.58 -2.94 -25.32
N GLU A 94 9.99 -3.17 -24.13
CA GLU A 94 8.92 -4.18 -23.94
C GLU A 94 7.70 -3.91 -24.84
N LYS A 95 7.33 -2.63 -25.02
CA LYS A 95 6.23 -2.26 -25.91
C LYS A 95 6.55 -2.57 -27.37
N GLU A 96 7.79 -2.34 -27.81
CA GLU A 96 8.23 -2.65 -29.16
C GLU A 96 8.24 -4.16 -29.42
N GLU A 97 8.70 -4.95 -28.43
CA GLU A 97 8.66 -6.42 -28.49
C GLU A 97 7.23 -6.94 -28.60
N LEU A 98 6.33 -6.48 -27.72
CA LEU A 98 4.90 -6.84 -27.78
C LEU A 98 4.24 -6.44 -29.10
N ALA A 99 4.61 -5.28 -29.66
CA ALA A 99 4.10 -4.87 -30.97
C ALA A 99 4.60 -5.79 -32.10
N ALA A 100 5.84 -6.24 -32.02
CA ALA A 100 6.40 -7.21 -32.96
C ALA A 100 5.74 -8.58 -32.83
N GLU A 101 5.51 -9.07 -31.61
CA GLU A 101 4.78 -10.32 -31.35
C GLU A 101 3.34 -10.26 -31.88
N LEU A 102 2.63 -9.15 -31.64
CA LEU A 102 1.27 -8.96 -32.13
C LEU A 102 1.24 -8.96 -33.66
N LYS A 103 2.22 -8.31 -34.31
CA LYS A 103 2.36 -8.33 -35.76
C LYS A 103 2.61 -9.75 -36.28
N HIS A 104 3.53 -10.50 -35.65
CA HIS A 104 3.80 -11.88 -36.00
C HIS A 104 2.56 -12.78 -35.81
N LEU A 105 1.81 -12.62 -34.71
CA LEU A 105 0.54 -13.33 -34.50
C LEU A 105 -0.51 -12.98 -35.57
N LYS A 106 -0.53 -11.74 -36.04
CA LYS A 106 -1.42 -11.34 -37.13
C LYS A 106 -1.02 -11.97 -38.46
N GLU A 107 0.28 -12.12 -38.71
CA GLU A 107 0.83 -12.75 -39.91
C GLU A 107 0.69 -14.28 -39.90
N VAL A 108 0.89 -14.92 -38.74
CA VAL A 108 0.72 -16.38 -38.56
C VAL A 108 -0.74 -16.77 -38.42
N GLY A 109 -1.56 -15.93 -37.77
CA GLY A 109 -2.99 -16.13 -37.57
C GLY A 109 -3.84 -15.79 -38.79
N SER A 110 -3.27 -15.16 -39.81
CA SER A 110 -3.96 -14.94 -41.09
C SER A 110 -3.89 -16.18 -41.96
N VAL A 111 -4.57 -17.26 -41.55
CA VAL A 111 -5.05 -18.26 -42.52
C VAL A 111 -6.08 -17.54 -43.37
N SER A 112 -5.84 -17.45 -44.69
CA SER A 112 -6.80 -16.78 -45.55
C SER A 112 -8.13 -17.56 -45.53
N GLN A 113 -9.25 -16.85 -45.67
CA GLN A 113 -10.56 -17.50 -45.78
C GLN A 113 -10.55 -18.55 -46.91
N GLU A 114 -9.80 -18.30 -47.98
CA GLU A 114 -9.56 -19.23 -49.09
C GLU A 114 -8.86 -20.52 -48.63
N GLN A 115 -7.80 -20.43 -47.81
CA GLN A 115 -7.08 -21.59 -47.28
C GLN A 115 -7.95 -22.40 -46.30
N LEU A 116 -8.75 -21.72 -45.48
CA LEU A 116 -9.76 -22.35 -44.64
C LEU A 116 -10.80 -23.08 -45.50
N ASN A 117 -11.33 -22.43 -46.54
CA ASN A 117 -12.31 -23.02 -47.43
C ASN A 117 -11.76 -24.25 -48.17
N ILE A 118 -10.51 -24.21 -48.62
CA ILE A 118 -9.82 -25.37 -49.23
C ILE A 118 -9.68 -26.51 -48.22
N MET A 119 -9.23 -26.22 -46.99
CA MET A 119 -9.17 -27.22 -45.93
C MET A 119 -10.56 -27.82 -45.63
N TYR A 120 -11.59 -26.98 -45.47
CA TYR A 120 -12.95 -27.45 -45.21
C TYR A 120 -13.48 -28.34 -46.34
N ALA A 121 -13.18 -27.99 -47.60
CA ALA A 121 -13.51 -28.82 -48.75
C ALA A 121 -12.77 -30.17 -48.74
N ASP A 122 -11.47 -30.18 -48.41
CA ASP A 122 -10.66 -31.40 -48.32
C ASP A 122 -11.12 -32.35 -47.20
N TYR A 123 -11.62 -31.81 -46.09
CA TYR A 123 -12.19 -32.58 -44.98
C TYR A 123 -13.67 -32.95 -45.19
N GLY A 124 -14.28 -32.55 -46.33
CA GLY A 124 -15.70 -32.78 -46.60
C GLY A 124 -16.64 -32.05 -45.62
N ILE A 125 -16.15 -31.01 -44.93
CA ILE A 125 -16.90 -30.21 -43.97
C ILE A 125 -17.71 -29.17 -44.76
N THR A 126 -19.03 -29.28 -44.69
CA THR A 126 -19.91 -28.31 -45.37
C THR A 126 -19.99 -26.99 -44.60
N SER A 127 -20.41 -25.92 -45.28
CA SER A 127 -20.75 -24.65 -44.61
C SER A 127 -21.80 -24.86 -43.51
N ASP A 128 -22.70 -25.82 -43.69
CA ASP A 128 -23.74 -26.16 -42.72
C ASP A 128 -23.15 -26.85 -41.48
N ASP A 129 -22.15 -27.73 -41.65
CA ASP A 129 -21.42 -28.34 -40.53
C ASP A 129 -20.67 -27.29 -39.70
N ASN A 130 -20.02 -26.32 -40.36
CA ASN A 130 -19.34 -25.21 -39.68
C ASN A 130 -20.33 -24.31 -38.94
N GLN A 131 -21.47 -24.01 -39.54
CA GLN A 131 -22.50 -23.21 -38.88
C GLN A 131 -23.12 -23.96 -37.69
N ARG A 132 -23.28 -25.28 -37.80
CA ARG A 132 -23.72 -26.15 -36.69
C ARG A 132 -22.68 -26.10 -35.56
N LEU A 133 -21.41 -26.40 -35.84
CA LEU A 133 -20.33 -26.37 -34.86
C LEU A 133 -20.19 -25.00 -34.18
N ALA A 134 -20.35 -23.90 -34.93
CA ALA A 134 -20.33 -22.55 -34.38
C ALA A 134 -21.46 -22.32 -33.37
N LYS A 135 -22.69 -22.78 -33.68
CA LYS A 135 -23.84 -22.71 -32.77
C LYS A 135 -23.64 -23.58 -31.53
N GLU A 136 -23.12 -24.80 -31.70
CA GLU A 136 -22.84 -25.71 -30.58
C GLU A 136 -21.77 -25.16 -29.65
N LYS A 137 -20.67 -24.64 -30.21
CA LYS A 137 -19.62 -23.96 -29.46
C LYS A 137 -20.16 -22.73 -28.73
N HIS A 138 -20.98 -21.92 -29.39
CA HIS A 138 -21.59 -20.75 -28.77
C HIS A 138 -22.42 -21.17 -27.55
N TRP A 139 -23.31 -22.16 -27.73
CA TRP A 139 -24.13 -22.68 -26.65
C TRP A 139 -23.30 -23.24 -25.48
N LEU A 140 -22.22 -23.99 -25.74
CA LEU A 140 -21.35 -24.51 -24.68
C LEU A 140 -20.77 -23.39 -23.81
N ILE A 141 -20.34 -22.30 -24.44
CA ILE A 141 -19.72 -21.15 -23.78
C ILE A 141 -20.77 -20.32 -23.01
N THR A 142 -21.94 -20.08 -23.62
CA THR A 142 -22.95 -19.18 -23.04
C THR A 142 -23.88 -19.86 -22.04
N GLU A 143 -24.25 -21.12 -22.29
CA GLU A 143 -25.29 -21.83 -21.52
C GLU A 143 -24.79 -23.17 -20.96
N GLY A 144 -23.87 -23.85 -21.64
CA GLY A 144 -23.47 -25.22 -21.30
C GLY A 144 -22.87 -25.36 -19.90
N PHE A 145 -22.00 -24.44 -19.49
CA PHE A 145 -21.43 -24.45 -18.13
C PHE A 145 -22.48 -24.19 -17.06
N GLU A 146 -23.40 -23.26 -17.28
CA GLU A 146 -24.48 -22.95 -16.35
C GLU A 146 -25.42 -24.15 -16.20
N ALA A 147 -25.81 -24.77 -17.32
CA ALA A 147 -26.64 -25.97 -17.33
C ALA A 147 -25.96 -27.14 -16.59
N PHE A 148 -24.66 -27.33 -16.78
CA PHE A 148 -23.88 -28.33 -16.04
C PHE A 148 -23.88 -28.06 -14.54
N LEU A 149 -23.51 -26.85 -14.11
CA LEU A 149 -23.45 -26.50 -12.68
C LEU A 149 -24.83 -26.61 -12.02
N THR A 150 -25.88 -26.19 -12.71
CA THR A 150 -27.26 -26.34 -12.25
C THR A 150 -27.60 -27.80 -12.05
N SER A 151 -27.32 -28.66 -13.04
CA SER A 151 -27.57 -30.10 -12.96
C SER A 151 -26.82 -30.77 -11.82
N VAL A 152 -25.54 -30.43 -11.63
CA VAL A 152 -24.72 -30.94 -10.52
C VAL A 152 -25.29 -30.47 -9.18
N SER A 153 -25.61 -29.19 -9.03
CA SER A 153 -26.16 -28.64 -7.79
C SER A 153 -27.53 -29.24 -7.42
N GLN A 154 -28.31 -29.64 -8.42
CA GLN A 154 -29.61 -30.27 -8.23
C GLN A 154 -29.54 -31.77 -8.01
N SER A 155 -28.40 -32.40 -8.29
CA SER A 155 -28.20 -33.84 -8.11
C SER A 155 -28.32 -34.25 -6.64
N GLU A 156 -28.88 -35.44 -6.42
CA GLU A 156 -29.04 -35.98 -5.06
C GLU A 156 -27.69 -36.23 -4.39
N GLU A 157 -26.67 -36.64 -5.15
CA GLU A 157 -25.31 -36.85 -4.66
C GLU A 157 -24.71 -35.56 -4.07
N PHE A 158 -24.88 -34.44 -4.76
CA PHE A 158 -24.39 -33.14 -4.29
C PHE A 158 -25.20 -32.65 -3.09
N LYS A 159 -26.54 -32.72 -3.16
CA LYS A 159 -27.43 -32.27 -2.07
C LYS A 159 -27.22 -33.06 -0.79
N SER A 160 -27.24 -34.40 -0.88
CA SER A 160 -27.05 -35.29 0.28
C SER A 160 -25.67 -35.12 0.90
N GLY A 161 -24.61 -35.05 0.10
CA GLY A 161 -23.25 -34.81 0.59
C GLY A 161 -23.11 -33.46 1.29
N LEU A 162 -23.69 -32.41 0.70
CA LEU A 162 -23.69 -31.08 1.30
C LEU A 162 -24.52 -31.03 2.60
N GLU A 163 -25.66 -31.71 2.65
CA GLU A 163 -26.48 -31.82 3.85
C GLU A 163 -25.73 -32.54 4.99
N GLU A 164 -25.01 -33.62 4.69
CA GLU A 164 -24.17 -34.33 5.67
C GLU A 164 -23.07 -33.43 6.24
N VAL A 165 -22.41 -32.64 5.38
CA VAL A 165 -21.41 -31.65 5.80
C VAL A 165 -22.06 -30.58 6.69
N TYR A 166 -23.23 -30.06 6.33
CA TYR A 166 -23.97 -29.08 7.15
C TYR A 166 -24.40 -29.65 8.51
N ARG A 167 -24.88 -30.89 8.55
CA ARG A 167 -25.22 -31.57 9.81
C ARG A 167 -23.98 -31.76 10.68
N ALA A 168 -22.88 -32.24 10.12
CA ALA A 168 -21.62 -32.38 10.84
C ALA A 168 -21.09 -31.04 11.36
N TYR A 169 -21.24 -29.96 10.58
CA TYR A 169 -20.89 -28.60 10.98
C TYR A 169 -21.72 -28.14 12.19
N ARG A 170 -23.04 -28.40 12.19
CA ARG A 170 -23.89 -28.17 13.37
C ARG A 170 -23.39 -28.95 14.59
N ASP A 171 -23.06 -30.23 14.41
CA ASP A 171 -22.64 -31.13 15.48
C ASP A 171 -21.28 -30.77 16.12
N VAL A 172 -20.39 -30.06 15.41
CA VAL A 172 -19.14 -29.52 16.01
C VAL A 172 -19.44 -28.46 17.09
N GLY A 173 -20.64 -27.87 17.07
CA GLY A 173 -21.02 -26.76 17.94
C GLY A 173 -20.81 -25.38 17.28
N TYR A 174 -20.61 -25.31 15.95
CA TYR A 174 -20.54 -24.00 15.26
C TYR A 174 -21.87 -23.22 15.36
N GLN A 175 -23.01 -23.91 15.50
CA GLN A 175 -24.33 -23.29 15.64
C GLN A 175 -24.70 -22.82 17.05
N ALA A 176 -23.90 -23.13 18.09
CA ALA A 176 -24.04 -22.50 19.41
C ALA A 176 -23.82 -20.97 19.38
N GLY A 177 -23.44 -20.44 18.21
CA GLY A 177 -23.64 -19.05 17.87
C GLY A 177 -22.47 -18.17 18.28
N LEU A 178 -22.33 -17.07 17.54
CA LEU A 178 -21.39 -15.99 17.81
C LEU A 178 -21.44 -15.56 19.29
N LYS A 179 -22.63 -15.62 19.91
CA LYS A 179 -22.91 -15.22 21.28
C LYS A 179 -22.17 -16.06 22.33
N ASP A 180 -22.25 -17.39 22.24
CA ASP A 180 -21.49 -18.27 23.14
C ASP A 180 -19.99 -18.19 22.84
N GLY A 181 -19.63 -18.03 21.57
CA GLY A 181 -18.26 -17.74 21.15
C GLY A 181 -17.68 -16.49 21.83
N TYR A 182 -18.43 -15.39 21.90
CA TYR A 182 -18.01 -14.18 22.60
C TYR A 182 -17.89 -14.39 24.12
N ILE A 183 -18.84 -15.11 24.74
CA ILE A 183 -18.81 -15.38 26.19
C ILE A 183 -17.56 -16.17 26.58
N TYR A 184 -17.26 -17.27 25.87
CA TYR A 184 -16.10 -18.09 26.18
C TYR A 184 -14.77 -17.44 25.76
N SER A 185 -14.75 -16.68 24.67
CA SER A 185 -13.54 -15.93 24.27
C SER A 185 -13.22 -14.82 25.28
N ALA A 186 -14.23 -14.14 25.83
CA ALA A 186 -14.05 -13.15 26.89
C ALA A 186 -13.52 -13.76 28.20
N GLN A 187 -13.75 -15.06 28.41
CA GLN A 187 -13.17 -15.84 29.52
C GLN A 187 -11.75 -16.35 29.22
N GLY A 188 -11.18 -16.02 28.05
CA GLY A 188 -9.85 -16.45 27.63
C GLY A 188 -9.77 -17.92 27.19
N LEU A 189 -10.91 -18.61 27.04
CA LEU A 189 -10.95 -20.01 26.63
C LEU A 189 -10.77 -20.14 25.12
N GLY A 190 -9.86 -21.03 24.72
CA GLY A 190 -9.70 -21.43 23.34
C GLY A 190 -10.94 -22.19 22.85
N ARG A 191 -11.24 -22.13 21.55
CA ARG A 191 -12.41 -22.81 20.97
C ARG A 191 -12.52 -24.30 21.35
N LYS A 192 -11.38 -25.01 21.35
CA LYS A 192 -11.30 -26.45 21.66
C LYS A 192 -11.55 -26.75 23.15
N GLU A 193 -11.50 -25.73 24.00
CA GLU A 193 -11.67 -25.81 25.45
C GLU A 193 -13.11 -25.49 25.86
N THR A 194 -13.96 -25.07 24.91
CA THR A 194 -15.36 -24.77 25.19
C THR A 194 -16.18 -26.06 25.38
N PRO A 195 -17.09 -26.13 26.37
CA PRO A 195 -17.92 -27.33 26.61
C PRO A 195 -18.78 -27.76 25.43
N LEU A 196 -19.06 -26.83 24.51
CA LEU A 196 -19.89 -27.03 23.32
C LEU A 196 -19.09 -27.55 22.12
N TYR A 197 -17.75 -27.56 22.20
CA TYR A 197 -16.91 -28.04 21.11
C TYR A 197 -16.84 -29.58 21.09
N ASN A 198 -17.35 -30.17 20.01
CA ASN A 198 -17.29 -31.60 19.81
C ASN A 198 -16.12 -32.00 18.89
N SER A 199 -15.03 -32.47 19.50
CA SER A 199 -13.83 -32.91 18.78
C SER A 199 -14.07 -34.12 17.87
N LYS A 200 -14.99 -35.02 18.23
CA LYS A 200 -15.37 -36.17 17.40
C LYS A 200 -16.12 -35.71 16.14
N ALA A 201 -17.07 -34.78 16.30
CA ALA A 201 -17.78 -34.17 15.19
C ALA A 201 -16.83 -33.39 14.28
N LYS A 202 -15.81 -32.70 14.83
CA LYS A 202 -14.82 -32.01 14.00
C LYS A 202 -14.02 -32.98 13.13
N LYS A 203 -13.57 -34.12 13.69
CA LYS A 203 -12.89 -35.16 12.90
C LYS A 203 -13.79 -35.72 11.81
N ARG A 204 -15.08 -35.96 12.12
CA ARG A 204 -16.08 -36.40 11.15
C ARG A 204 -16.30 -35.37 10.04
N LEU A 205 -16.42 -34.08 10.39
CA LEU A 205 -16.55 -32.99 9.43
C LEU A 205 -15.36 -32.94 8.47
N SER A 206 -14.12 -33.02 8.98
CA SER A 206 -12.92 -33.06 8.14
C SER A 206 -12.94 -34.24 7.17
N LYS A 207 -13.34 -35.43 7.62
CA LYS A 207 -13.46 -36.60 6.75
C LYS A 207 -14.53 -36.41 5.67
N LEU A 208 -15.68 -35.87 6.03
CA LEU A 208 -16.78 -35.61 5.09
C LEU A 208 -16.41 -34.53 4.06
N ASP A 209 -15.68 -33.50 4.47
CA ASP A 209 -15.19 -32.44 3.58
C ASP A 209 -14.20 -32.99 2.55
N GLU A 210 -13.25 -33.83 2.99
CA GLU A 210 -12.32 -34.54 2.10
C GLU A 210 -13.06 -35.48 1.14
N GLU A 211 -14.02 -36.26 1.65
CA GLU A 211 -14.84 -37.17 0.84
C GLU A 211 -15.74 -36.43 -0.16
N PHE A 212 -16.29 -35.27 0.23
CA PHE A 212 -17.14 -34.46 -0.63
C PHE A 212 -16.32 -33.79 -1.74
N GLY A 213 -15.17 -33.19 -1.40
CA GLY A 213 -14.27 -32.58 -2.37
C GLY A 213 -13.60 -33.57 -3.34
N GLY A 214 -13.40 -34.82 -2.89
CA GLY A 214 -12.81 -35.88 -3.71
C GLY A 214 -13.79 -36.62 -4.62
N LYS A 215 -15.11 -36.45 -4.45
CA LYS A 215 -16.13 -37.14 -5.26
C LYS A 215 -16.33 -36.45 -6.60
N THR A 216 -16.06 -37.17 -7.68
CA THR A 216 -16.46 -36.74 -9.03
C THR A 216 -17.98 -36.92 -9.20
N PRO A 217 -18.74 -35.86 -9.52
CA PRO A 217 -20.18 -35.99 -9.77
C PRO A 217 -20.46 -37.00 -10.89
N VAL A 218 -21.51 -37.82 -10.76
CA VAL A 218 -21.83 -38.84 -11.78
C VAL A 218 -22.03 -38.25 -13.17
N ILE A 219 -22.58 -37.04 -13.27
CA ILE A 219 -22.72 -36.33 -14.56
C ILE A 219 -21.35 -36.10 -15.20
N LEU A 220 -20.37 -35.63 -14.43
CA LEU A 220 -19.01 -35.40 -14.93
C LEU A 220 -18.33 -36.73 -15.30
N LYS A 221 -18.56 -37.78 -14.53
CA LYS A 221 -18.04 -39.13 -14.83
C LYS A 221 -18.56 -39.66 -16.17
N LYS A 222 -19.86 -39.50 -16.44
CA LYS A 222 -20.47 -39.88 -17.72
C LYS A 222 -19.86 -39.13 -18.91
N ILE A 223 -19.60 -37.82 -18.74
CA ILE A 223 -18.94 -37.01 -19.77
C ILE A 223 -17.51 -37.50 -20.02
N LEU A 224 -16.74 -37.78 -18.96
CA LEU A 224 -15.37 -38.25 -19.07
C LEU A 224 -15.25 -39.65 -19.70
N GLU A 225 -16.23 -40.53 -19.44
CA GLU A 225 -16.29 -41.87 -20.05
C GLU A 225 -16.67 -41.83 -21.54
N HIS A 226 -17.29 -40.74 -22.02
CA HIS A 226 -17.77 -40.59 -23.39
C HIS A 226 -17.15 -39.34 -24.05
N THR A 227 -15.88 -39.45 -24.46
CA THR A 227 -15.12 -38.35 -25.09
C THR A 227 -15.70 -37.87 -26.44
N MET A 228 -16.66 -38.59 -27.00
CA MET A 228 -17.36 -38.29 -28.26
C MET A 228 -18.86 -38.09 -28.04
N ILE A 229 -19.25 -37.53 -26.90
CA ILE A 229 -20.67 -37.21 -26.63
C ILE A 229 -21.17 -36.13 -27.59
N LEU A 230 -22.34 -36.37 -28.21
CA LEU A 230 -22.97 -35.37 -29.06
C LEU A 230 -23.55 -34.23 -28.22
N ILE A 231 -23.62 -33.02 -28.79
CA ILE A 231 -24.11 -31.84 -28.04
C ILE A 231 -25.55 -32.03 -27.56
N ASP A 232 -26.40 -32.70 -28.34
CA ASP A 232 -27.80 -32.93 -28.01
C ASP A 232 -27.94 -33.96 -26.88
N GLU A 233 -27.04 -34.95 -26.84
CA GLU A 233 -26.93 -35.89 -25.74
C GLU A 233 -26.44 -35.18 -24.47
N LEU A 234 -25.46 -34.28 -24.60
CA LEU A 234 -24.96 -33.46 -23.49
C LEU A 234 -26.05 -32.55 -22.93
N LYS A 235 -26.84 -31.89 -23.79
CA LYS A 235 -28.02 -31.11 -23.41
C LYS A 235 -29.04 -31.98 -22.68
N ALA A 236 -29.34 -33.17 -23.20
CA ALA A 236 -30.29 -34.09 -22.58
C ALA A 236 -29.83 -34.54 -21.20
N LEU A 237 -28.52 -34.76 -20.99
CA LEU A 237 -27.95 -35.06 -19.67
C LEU A 237 -28.26 -33.94 -18.67
N PHE A 238 -28.16 -32.68 -19.09
CA PHE A 238 -28.44 -31.52 -18.22
C PHE A 238 -29.96 -31.28 -18.03
N SER A 239 -30.78 -31.59 -19.03
CA SER A 239 -32.24 -31.44 -18.94
C SER A 239 -32.93 -32.53 -18.11
N SER A 240 -32.30 -33.69 -17.91
CA SER A 240 -32.88 -34.81 -17.15
C SER A 240 -32.99 -34.57 -15.63
N ALA A 241 -32.30 -33.56 -15.10
CA ALA A 241 -32.46 -33.09 -13.73
C ALA A 241 -33.68 -32.15 -13.65
N GLY A 242 -34.88 -32.69 -13.82
CA GLY A 242 -36.11 -31.93 -13.59
C GLY A 242 -36.19 -31.47 -12.13
N PRO A 243 -36.73 -30.27 -11.85
CA PRO A 243 -36.93 -29.82 -10.48
C PRO A 243 -37.95 -30.73 -9.82
N SER A 244 -37.52 -31.51 -8.82
CA SER A 244 -38.45 -32.01 -7.82
C SER A 244 -39.00 -30.78 -7.10
N SER A 245 -40.16 -30.28 -7.54
CA SER A 245 -40.88 -29.21 -6.86
C SER A 245 -40.89 -29.48 -5.37
N PRO A 246 -40.54 -28.51 -4.51
CA PRO A 246 -40.68 -28.71 -3.08
C PRO A 246 -42.15 -29.03 -2.81
N LYS A 247 -42.42 -30.17 -2.16
CA LYS A 247 -43.73 -30.47 -1.60
C LYS A 247 -44.09 -29.27 -0.73
N SER A 248 -45.05 -28.48 -1.19
CA SER A 248 -45.71 -27.46 -0.40
C SER A 248 -46.17 -28.11 0.89
N LEU A 249 -45.57 -27.71 2.01
CA LEU A 249 -46.06 -28.02 3.34
C LEU A 249 -47.40 -27.30 3.51
N SER A 250 -48.49 -27.93 3.05
CA SER A 250 -49.82 -27.62 3.54
C SER A 250 -49.89 -28.13 4.97
N GLY A 251 -49.68 -27.21 5.91
CA GLY A 251 -49.99 -27.44 7.31
C GLY A 251 -51.50 -27.47 7.48
N ASP A 252 -52.07 -28.67 7.47
CA ASP A 252 -53.33 -28.93 8.15
C ASP A 252 -53.01 -29.16 9.62
N SER A 253 -53.35 -28.18 10.46
CA SER A 253 -53.43 -28.37 11.91
C SER A 253 -54.86 -28.81 12.27
N PRO A 254 -55.05 -29.86 13.09
CA PRO A 254 -56.22 -29.97 13.95
C PRO A 254 -56.16 -28.98 15.13
#